data_AF-A0A832JGL1-F1
#
_entry.id   AF-A0A832JGL1-F1
#
_cell.length_a   1.000
_cell.length_b   1.000
_cell.length_c   1.000
_cell.angle_alpha   90.00
_cell.angle_beta   90.00
_cell.angle_gamma   90.00
#
_symmetry.space_group_name_H-M   'P 1'
#
loop_
_entity.id
_entity.type
_entity.pdbx_description
1 polymer ?
#
loop_
_entity_poly.entity_id
_entity_poly.type
_entity_poly.pdbx_seq_one_letter_code
_entity_poly.pdbx_strand_id
1 'polypeptide(L)'
;MGPGRRAMPRRPRFFRRRGWLWLLLLVGAITLIRRWGQRGPILPLPPPPRGWMTAIFLDVGQGDAALVALPSGKHLLIDGGPREAGERVVQALRRQGVRQVDLVIASHPHE
;
A
#
# COMPACT_ATOMS: atom_id res chain seq x y z
N MET A 1 26.82 -48.87 62.68
CA MET A 1 25.77 -49.44 61.80
C MET A 1 24.47 -48.68 62.07
N GLY A 2 23.99 -47.90 61.10
CA GLY A 2 22.73 -47.15 61.19
C GLY A 2 22.40 -46.55 59.83
N PRO A 3 21.34 -47.02 59.12
CA PRO A 3 21.14 -46.65 57.73
C PRO A 3 20.18 -45.48 57.54
N GLY A 4 20.39 -44.74 56.45
CA GLY A 4 19.28 -44.25 55.63
C GLY A 4 18.93 -42.76 55.73
N ARG A 5 19.80 -41.87 55.24
CA ARG A 5 19.34 -40.55 54.79
C ARG A 5 18.52 -40.73 53.51
N ARG A 6 17.19 -40.62 53.59
CA ARG A 6 16.31 -40.63 52.42
C ARG A 6 16.56 -39.37 51.59
N ALA A 7 17.01 -39.54 50.35
CA ALA A 7 17.13 -38.46 49.39
C ALA A 7 15.74 -38.01 48.90
N MET A 8 15.48 -36.70 48.92
CA MET A 8 14.31 -36.10 48.25
C MET A 8 14.52 -36.12 46.73
N PRO A 9 13.49 -36.44 45.92
CA PRO A 9 13.59 -36.27 44.47
C PRO A 9 13.48 -34.78 44.12
N ARG A 10 14.52 -34.23 43.49
CA ARG A 10 14.46 -32.90 42.87
C ARG A 10 13.57 -32.99 41.63
N ARG A 11 12.42 -32.30 41.64
CA ARG A 11 11.55 -32.16 40.46
C ARG A 11 12.38 -31.59 39.29
N PRO A 12 12.33 -32.19 38.09
CA PRO A 12 13.01 -31.62 36.95
C PRO A 12 12.33 -30.30 36.56
N ARG A 13 13.06 -29.19 36.61
CA ARG A 13 12.65 -27.91 35.99
C ARG A 13 12.80 -27.99 34.47
N PHE A 14 12.16 -28.96 33.84
CA PHE A 14 12.18 -29.16 32.39
C PHE A 14 10.86 -28.71 31.76
N PHE A 15 10.41 -27.49 32.04
CA PHE A 15 9.29 -26.93 31.29
C PHE A 15 9.29 -25.41 31.38
N ARG A 16 10.01 -24.73 30.48
CA ARG A 16 9.67 -23.33 30.14
C ARG A 16 10.35 -22.80 28.88
N ARG A 17 11.53 -23.30 28.49
CA ARG A 17 12.27 -22.70 27.36
C ARG A 17 11.74 -23.08 25.97
N ARG A 18 11.18 -24.29 25.81
CA ARG A 18 10.63 -24.75 24.51
C ARG A 18 9.29 -24.10 24.13
N GLY A 19 8.48 -23.66 25.09
CA GLY A 19 7.19 -23.02 24.81
C GLY A 19 7.31 -21.66 24.12
N TRP A 20 8.35 -20.89 24.44
CA TRP A 20 8.61 -19.59 23.81
C TRP A 20 9.01 -19.71 22.34
N LEU A 21 9.73 -20.77 21.97
CA LEU A 21 10.08 -21.02 20.57
C LEU A 21 8.82 -21.31 19.72
N TRP A 22 7.91 -22.14 20.23
CA TRP A 22 6.64 -22.40 19.56
C TRP A 22 5.73 -21.17 19.50
N LEU A 23 5.72 -20.34 20.55
CA LEU A 23 5.00 -19.07 20.54
C LEU A 23 5.55 -18.10 19.48
N LEU A 24 6.88 -17.97 19.37
CA LEU A 24 7.52 -17.14 18.35
C LEU A 24 7.24 -17.65 16.93
N LEU A 25 7.28 -18.97 16.71
CA LEU A 25 6.92 -19.56 15.42
C LEU A 25 5.44 -19.34 15.08
N LEU A 26 4.55 -19.41 16.07
CA LEU A 26 3.12 -19.17 15.88
C LEU A 26 2.81 -17.70 15.57
N VAL A 27 3.44 -16.76 16.29
CA VAL A 27 3.34 -15.31 16.00
C VAL A 27 3.93 -15.00 14.61
N GLY A 28 5.07 -15.59 14.26
CA GLY A 28 5.68 -15.49 12.93
C GLY A 28 4.77 -16.03 11.82
N ALA A 29 4.15 -17.20 12.03
CA ALA A 29 3.20 -17.78 11.09
C ALA A 29 1.95 -16.90 10.92
N ILE A 30 1.39 -16.37 12.01
CA ILE A 30 0.24 -15.46 11.95
C ILE A 30 0.59 -14.18 11.17
N THR A 31 1.74 -13.57 11.43
CA THR A 31 2.17 -12.38 10.68
C THR A 31 2.39 -12.66 9.20
N LEU A 32 2.93 -13.84 8.85
CA LEU A 32 3.12 -14.27 7.46
C LEU A 32 1.80 -14.55 6.75
N ILE A 33 0.86 -15.25 7.40
CA ILE A 33 -0.49 -15.54 6.88
C ILE A 33 -1.27 -14.24 6.67
N ARG A 34 -1.18 -13.28 7.61
CA ARG A 34 -1.81 -11.96 7.46
C ARG A 34 -1.20 -11.16 6.30
N ARG A 35 0.12 -11.23 6.09
CA ARG A 35 0.78 -10.64 4.91
C ARG A 35 0.35 -11.29 3.60
N TRP A 36 0.13 -12.60 3.59
CA TRP A 36 -0.33 -13.33 2.42
C TRP A 36 -1.79 -13.00 2.07
N GLY A 37 -2.68 -12.96 3.06
CA GLY A 37 -4.11 -12.71 2.86
C GLY A 37 -4.46 -11.27 2.44
N GLN A 38 -3.52 -10.33 2.55
CA GLN A 38 -3.71 -8.93 2.13
C GLN A 38 -3.35 -8.69 0.66
N ARG A 39 -2.81 -9.68 -0.05
CA ARG A 39 -2.49 -9.59 -1.49
C ARG A 39 -3.59 -10.30 -2.28
N GLY A 40 -4.75 -9.64 -2.37
CA GLY A 40 -5.76 -10.04 -3.34
C GLY A 40 -5.20 -9.97 -4.77
N PRO A 41 -5.72 -10.76 -5.72
CA PRO A 41 -5.35 -10.60 -7.12
C PRO A 41 -5.67 -9.17 -7.54
N ILE A 42 -4.67 -8.46 -8.06
CA ILE A 42 -4.89 -7.16 -8.72
C ILE A 42 -5.58 -7.48 -10.03
N LEU A 43 -6.91 -7.58 -10.01
CA LEU A 43 -7.71 -7.62 -11.22
C LEU A 43 -7.66 -6.23 -11.84
N PRO A 44 -7.23 -6.07 -13.10
CA PRO A 44 -7.33 -4.79 -13.77
C PRO A 44 -8.82 -4.40 -13.83
N LEU A 45 -9.14 -3.19 -13.38
CA LEU A 45 -10.50 -2.67 -13.50
C LEU A 45 -10.89 -2.64 -14.99
N PRO A 46 -12.14 -2.97 -15.34
CA PRO A 46 -12.60 -2.76 -16.70
C PRO A 46 -12.42 -1.28 -17.07
N PRO A 47 -12.11 -0.97 -18.33
CA PRO A 47 -11.99 0.41 -18.77
C PRO A 47 -13.33 1.15 -18.51
N PRO A 48 -13.28 2.45 -18.19
CA PRO A 48 -14.49 3.21 -17.96
C PRO A 48 -15.40 3.19 -19.20
N PRO A 49 -16.74 3.24 -19.02
CA PRO A 49 -17.66 3.30 -20.13
C PRO A 49 -17.36 4.50 -21.06
N ARG A 50 -17.52 4.30 -22.37
CA ARG A 50 -17.37 5.38 -23.34
C ARG A 50 -18.44 6.45 -23.13
N GLY A 51 -18.07 7.72 -23.30
CA GLY A 51 -18.98 8.86 -23.17
C GLY A 51 -19.23 9.32 -21.73
N TRP A 52 -18.52 8.76 -20.75
CA TRP A 52 -18.58 9.21 -19.36
C TRP A 52 -17.45 10.16 -19.04
N MET A 53 -17.71 11.08 -18.12
CA MET A 53 -16.64 11.86 -17.50
C MET A 53 -15.80 10.92 -16.63
N THR A 54 -14.48 10.98 -16.79
CA THR A 54 -13.53 10.19 -16.01
C THR A 54 -12.61 11.12 -15.24
N ALA A 55 -12.46 10.86 -13.94
CA ALA A 55 -11.46 11.52 -13.10
C ALA A 55 -10.34 10.51 -12.77
N ILE A 56 -9.09 10.90 -13.02
CA ILE A 56 -7.90 10.07 -12.84
C ILE A 56 -6.94 10.84 -11.93
N PHE A 57 -6.70 10.32 -10.73
CA PHE A 57 -5.67 10.83 -9.84
C PHE A 57 -4.31 10.35 -10.32
N LEU A 58 -3.43 11.29 -10.64
CA LEU A 58 -2.14 11.01 -11.24
C LEU A 58 -1.14 10.67 -10.14
N ASP A 59 -0.43 9.56 -10.30
CA ASP A 59 0.73 9.27 -9.45
C ASP A 59 1.90 10.17 -9.85
N VAL A 60 2.06 11.23 -9.06
CA VAL A 60 3.12 12.24 -9.20
C VAL A 60 3.97 12.32 -7.93
N GLY A 61 3.94 11.28 -7.07
CA GLY A 61 4.58 11.26 -5.76
C GLY A 61 3.91 12.19 -4.74
N GLN A 62 4.64 13.19 -4.23
CA GLN A 62 4.10 14.14 -3.25
C GLN A 62 3.24 15.20 -3.94
N GLY A 63 2.11 15.55 -3.32
CA GLY A 63 1.18 16.58 -3.78
C GLY A 63 0.01 16.01 -4.59
N ASP A 64 -0.88 16.91 -5.00
CA ASP A 64 -2.11 16.57 -5.70
C ASP A 64 -2.00 16.86 -7.19
N ALA A 65 -2.47 15.92 -8.01
CA ALA A 65 -2.65 16.11 -9.44
C ALA A 65 -3.78 15.19 -9.92
N ALA A 66 -4.78 15.74 -10.59
CA ALA A 66 -5.88 14.98 -11.16
C ALA A 66 -6.19 15.41 -12.60
N LEU A 67 -6.32 14.42 -13.48
CA LEU A 67 -6.82 14.61 -14.84
C LEU A 67 -8.33 14.33 -14.86
N VAL A 68 -9.09 15.27 -15.41
CA VAL A 68 -10.50 15.08 -15.74
C VAL A 68 -10.64 15.00 -17.26
N ALA A 69 -11.08 13.85 -17.76
CA ALA A 69 -11.43 13.66 -19.17
C ALA A 69 -12.95 13.80 -19.33
N LEU A 70 -13.38 14.77 -20.13
CA LEU A 70 -14.79 15.00 -20.42
C LEU A 70 -15.26 14.15 -21.61
N PRO A 71 -16.57 13.82 -21.67
CA PRO A 71 -17.15 13.15 -22.83
C PRO A 71 -16.96 13.91 -24.16
N SER A 72 -16.77 15.23 -24.10
CA SER A 72 -16.50 16.08 -25.26
C SER A 72 -15.08 15.93 -25.83
N GLY A 73 -14.21 15.14 -25.20
CA GLY A 73 -12.80 14.98 -25.57
C GLY A 73 -11.88 16.07 -25.02
N LYS A 74 -12.42 16.99 -24.20
CA LYS A 74 -11.63 17.99 -23.48
C LYS A 74 -11.00 17.41 -22.21
N HIS A 75 -9.83 17.93 -21.85
CA HIS A 75 -9.05 17.50 -20.70
C HIS A 75 -8.81 18.66 -19.76
N LEU A 76 -9.10 18.47 -18.48
CA LEU A 76 -8.79 19.43 -17.43
C LEU A 76 -7.74 18.84 -16.52
N LEU A 77 -6.78 19.66 -16.09
CA LEU A 77 -5.82 19.30 -15.06
C LEU A 77 -6.16 20.08 -13.79
N ILE A 78 -6.34 19.38 -12.68
CA ILE A 78 -6.49 19.96 -11.35
C ILE A 78 -5.18 19.72 -10.62
N ASP A 79 -4.51 20.80 -10.25
CA ASP A 79 -3.19 20.83 -9.62
C ASP A 79 -2.10 20.06 -10.40
N GLY A 80 -0.85 20.16 -9.94
CA GLY A 80 0.30 19.54 -10.60
C GLY A 80 1.36 19.01 -9.64
N GLY A 81 1.04 18.96 -8.35
CA GLY A 81 2.03 18.77 -7.30
C GLY A 81 3.05 19.91 -7.24
N PRO A 82 4.16 19.71 -6.50
CA PRO A 82 5.25 20.67 -6.40
C PRO A 82 6.06 20.74 -7.71
N ARG A 83 6.93 21.75 -7.86
CA ARG A 83 7.73 21.94 -9.09
C ARG A 83 8.48 20.68 -9.56
N GLU A 84 8.99 19.85 -8.66
CA GLU A 84 9.71 18.61 -8.99
C GLU A 84 8.79 17.49 -9.52
N ALA A 85 7.48 17.66 -9.43
CA ALA A 85 6.49 16.74 -9.99
C ALA A 85 6.19 17.01 -11.48
N GLY A 86 6.59 18.15 -12.03
CA GLY A 86 6.21 18.58 -13.39
C GLY A 86 6.47 17.52 -14.48
N GLU A 87 7.68 16.94 -14.52
CA GLU A 87 7.99 15.87 -15.49
C GLU A 87 7.12 14.61 -15.29
N ARG A 88 6.81 14.27 -14.03
CA ARG A 88 5.95 13.12 -13.72
C ARG A 88 4.50 13.38 -14.15
N VAL A 89 4.00 14.60 -13.96
CA VAL A 89 2.69 15.03 -14.48
C VAL A 89 2.64 14.87 -16.00
N VAL A 90 3.64 15.42 -16.71
CA VAL A 90 3.70 15.35 -18.19
C VAL A 90 3.74 13.91 -18.66
N GLN A 91 4.54 13.05 -18.04
CA GLN A 91 4.61 11.62 -18.36
C GLN A 91 3.29 10.90 -18.05
N ALA A 92 2.62 11.24 -16.94
CA ALA A 92 1.32 10.66 -16.59
C ALA A 92 0.25 11.05 -17.63
N LEU A 93 0.17 12.33 -18.02
CA LEU A 93 -0.75 12.80 -19.06
C LEU A 93 -0.51 12.09 -20.40
N ARG A 94 0.76 11.95 -20.82
CA ARG A 94 1.12 11.23 -22.05
C ARG A 94 0.72 9.75 -22.00
N ARG A 95 0.89 9.07 -20.85
CA ARG A 95 0.44 7.69 -20.66
C ARG A 95 -1.07 7.53 -20.78
N GLN A 96 -1.83 8.58 -20.45
CA GLN A 96 -3.28 8.64 -20.67
C GLN A 96 -3.68 9.07 -22.09
N GLY A 97 -2.72 9.27 -23.00
CA GLY A 97 -2.97 9.70 -24.38
C GLY A 97 -3.33 11.18 -24.52
N VAL A 98 -3.19 11.97 -23.46
CA VAL A 98 -3.50 13.41 -23.47
C VAL A 98 -2.39 14.17 -24.17
N ARG A 99 -2.76 14.94 -25.20
CA ARG A 99 -1.85 15.80 -25.98
C ARG A 99 -2.00 17.28 -25.66
N GLN A 100 -3.16 17.66 -25.11
CA GLN A 100 -3.52 19.03 -24.79
C GLN A 100 -4.37 19.03 -23.54
N VAL A 101 -4.12 20.00 -22.66
CA VAL A 101 -4.95 20.32 -21.50
C VAL A 101 -5.70 21.60 -21.83
N ASP A 102 -7.03 21.56 -21.78
CA ASP A 102 -7.93 22.66 -22.14
C ASP A 102 -8.10 23.68 -21.00
N LEU A 103 -7.97 23.23 -19.75
CA LEU A 103 -8.07 24.07 -18.56
C LEU A 103 -7.20 23.50 -17.46
N VAL A 104 -6.49 24.39 -16.77
CA VAL A 104 -5.77 24.07 -15.53
C VAL A 104 -6.48 24.78 -14.38
N ILE A 105 -6.82 24.03 -13.34
CA ILE A 105 -7.38 24.55 -12.09
C ILE A 105 -6.30 24.39 -11.03
N ALA A 106 -5.80 25.51 -10.51
CA ALA A 106 -4.94 25.53 -9.34
C ALA A 106 -5.82 25.74 -8.10
N SER A 107 -5.96 24.72 -7.26
CA SER A 107 -6.82 24.76 -6.08
C SER A 107 -6.20 25.60 -4.97
N HIS A 108 -4.89 25.50 -4.79
CA HIS A 108 -4.12 26.28 -3.83
C HIS A 108 -2.74 26.67 -4.38
N PRO A 109 -2.19 27.81 -3.97
CA PRO A 109 -0.79 28.13 -4.24
C PRO A 109 0.09 27.20 -3.41
N HIS A 110 0.82 26.32 -4.09
CA HIS A 110 1.92 25.53 -3.53
C HIS A 110 3.15 25.69 -4.45
N GLU A 111 4.34 25.59 -3.88
CA GLU A 111 5.65 25.71 -4.56
C GLU A 111 6.07 24.42 -5.26
#